data_AF-A0AAN8EN97-F1
#
_entry.id   AF-A0AAN8EN97-F1
#
_cell.length_a   1.000
_cell.length_b   1.000
_cell.length_c   1.000
_cell.angle_alpha   90.00
_cell.angle_beta   90.00
_cell.angle_gamma   90.00
#
_symmetry.space_group_name_H-M   'P 1'
#
loop_
_entity.id
_entity.type
_entity.pdbx_description
1 polymer ?
#
loop_
_entity_poly.entity_id
_entity_poly.type
_entity_poly.pdbx_seq_one_letter_code
_entity_poly.pdbx_strand_id
1 'polypeptide(L)'
;MLKFVYFQWYTIYEVWTVDCNKTVEFTLTIGGHDYVIESDNLKADAGTFCFIKMFAMNSAGFGPQWILGDPFIRQFCNIYDVGNKRIGFAKSLKNRNSTVFD
;
A
#
# COMPACT_ATOMS: atom_id res chain seq x y z
N MET A 1 -21.94 17.74 9.80
CA MET A 1 -20.69 17.60 10.60
C MET A 1 -19.82 16.57 9.90
N LEU A 2 -18.81 17.03 9.17
CA LEU A 2 -17.92 16.18 8.35
C LEU A 2 -17.02 15.35 9.28
N LYS A 3 -17.14 14.02 9.23
CA LYS A 3 -16.18 13.12 9.88
C LYS A 3 -14.94 13.05 9.00
N PHE A 4 -13.90 13.78 9.37
CA PHE A 4 -12.56 13.54 8.85
C PHE A 4 -12.16 12.08 9.15
N VAL A 5 -11.51 11.40 8.21
CA VAL A 5 -10.93 10.07 8.44
C VAL A 5 -9.79 10.27 9.44
N TYR A 6 -10.04 10.02 10.72
CA TYR A 6 -9.03 10.17 11.77
C TYR A 6 -8.05 8.99 11.69
N PHE A 7 -6.93 9.18 11.02
CA PHE A 7 -5.76 8.35 11.23
C PHE A 7 -5.20 8.66 12.62
N GLN A 8 -4.96 7.63 13.43
CA GLN A 8 -4.35 7.80 14.76
C GLN A 8 -3.04 7.03 14.83
N TRP A 9 -2.01 7.65 15.39
CA TRP A 9 -0.72 6.98 15.60
C TRP A 9 -0.80 6.05 16.80
N TYR A 10 -0.49 4.77 16.61
CA TYR A 10 -0.45 3.80 17.69
C TYR A 10 1.01 3.46 18.03
N THR A 11 1.50 4.09 19.09
CA THR A 11 2.93 4.14 19.44
C THR A 11 3.58 2.79 19.67
N ILE A 12 2.86 1.82 20.26
CA ILE A 12 3.44 0.51 20.61
C ILE A 12 3.72 -0.36 19.37
N TYR A 13 3.01 -0.12 18.27
CA TYR A 13 3.18 -0.86 17.01
C TYR A 13 3.76 0.00 15.89
N GLU A 14 3.93 1.31 16.13
CA GLU A 14 4.42 2.28 15.15
C GLU A 14 3.63 2.28 13.83
N VAL A 15 2.29 2.22 13.94
CA VAL A 15 1.37 2.21 12.80
C VAL A 15 0.34 3.32 12.87
N TRP A 16 -0.15 3.72 11.70
CA TRP A 16 -1.33 4.56 11.55
C TRP A 16 -2.58 3.68 11.53
N THR A 17 -3.40 3.81 12.57
CA THR A 17 -4.68 3.12 12.65
C THR A 17 -5.74 3.86 11.84
N VAL A 18 -6.73 3.10 11.39
CA VAL A 18 -7.89 3.61 10.65
C VAL A 18 -9.13 2.84 11.08
N ASP A 19 -10.31 3.45 10.94
CA ASP A 19 -11.59 2.78 11.12
C ASP A 19 -11.70 1.58 10.15
N CYS A 20 -11.90 0.38 10.71
CA CYS A 20 -12.01 -0.86 9.95
C CYS A 20 -13.12 -0.83 8.90
N ASN A 21 -14.18 -0.05 9.10
CA ASN A 21 -15.29 0.06 8.16
C ASN A 21 -15.05 1.08 7.04
N LYS A 22 -13.90 1.77 7.05
CA LYS A 22 -13.54 2.74 6.02
C LYS A 22 -12.75 2.08 4.90
N THR A 23 -13.11 2.44 3.67
CA THR A 23 -12.30 2.22 2.48
C THR A 23 -11.23 3.31 2.44
N VAL A 24 -9.98 2.90 2.27
CA VAL A 24 -8.83 3.80 2.12
C VAL A 24 -8.12 3.43 0.83
N GLU A 25 -7.85 4.42 -0.01
CA GLU A 25 -7.09 4.24 -1.25
C GLU A 25 -5.93 5.21 -1.27
N PHE A 26 -4.87 4.83 -1.97
CA PHE A 26 -3.71 5.67 -2.19
C PHE A 26 -3.34 5.68 -3.67
N THR A 27 -3.37 6.85 -4.30
CA THR A 27 -3.03 6.99 -5.72
C THR A 27 -1.60 7.49 -5.88
N LEU A 28 -0.82 6.77 -6.66
CA LEU A 28 0.53 7.18 -7.06
C LEU A 28 0.58 7.38 -8.57
N THR A 29 1.00 8.56 -9.01
CA THR A 29 1.20 8.84 -10.44
C THR A 29 2.65 8.55 -10.82
N ILE A 30 2.88 7.59 -11.72
CA ILE A 30 4.21 7.23 -12.23
C ILE A 30 4.18 7.31 -13.76
N GLY A 31 5.06 8.11 -14.35
CA GLY A 31 5.16 8.24 -15.81
C GLY A 31 3.87 8.73 -16.47
N GLY A 32 3.05 9.52 -15.75
CA GLY A 32 1.75 10.01 -16.24
C GLY A 32 0.59 9.01 -16.11
N HIS A 33 0.82 7.86 -15.48
CA HIS A 33 -0.21 6.85 -15.21
C HIS A 33 -0.53 6.80 -13.72
N ASP A 34 -1.82 6.75 -13.39
CA ASP A 34 -2.29 6.63 -12.01
C ASP A 34 -2.39 5.16 -11.59
N TYR A 35 -1.69 4.84 -10.51
CA TYR A 35 -1.73 3.54 -9.85
C TYR A 35 -2.44 3.70 -8.50
N VAL A 36 -3.73 3.34 -8.47
CA VAL A 36 -4.53 3.34 -7.25
C VAL A 36 -4.27 2.05 -6.48
N ILE A 37 -3.74 2.14 -5.27
CA ILE A 37 -3.63 1.02 -4.33
C ILE A 37 -4.95 0.92 -3.57
N GLU A 38 -5.63 -0.22 -3.74
CA GLU A 38 -6.95 -0.49 -3.18
C GLU A 38 -6.87 -0.81 -1.68
N SER A 39 -7.98 -0.59 -0.97
CA SER A 39 -8.06 -0.80 0.48
C SER A 39 -7.69 -2.21 0.92
N ASP A 40 -7.95 -3.26 0.14
CA ASP A 40 -7.60 -4.65 0.47
C ASP A 40 -6.07 -4.84 0.54
N ASN A 41 -5.34 -4.09 -0.28
CA ASN A 41 -3.89 -4.15 -0.33
C ASN A 41 -3.24 -3.13 0.61
N LEU A 42 -3.91 -2.02 0.92
CA LEU A 42 -3.40 -0.95 1.77
C LEU A 42 -3.72 -1.13 3.26
N LYS A 43 -4.90 -1.65 3.61
CA LYS A 43 -5.37 -1.84 4.99
C LYS A 43 -5.10 -3.28 5.46
N ALA A 44 -4.87 -3.45 6.75
CA ALA A 44 -4.83 -4.74 7.42
C ALA A 44 -5.70 -4.69 8.68
N ASP A 45 -6.29 -5.83 9.03
CA ASP A 45 -7.11 -6.03 10.23
C ASP A 45 -6.32 -6.86 11.24
N ALA A 46 -6.09 -6.32 12.43
CA ALA A 46 -5.42 -6.98 13.55
C ALA A 46 -6.41 -7.54 14.58
N GLY A 47 -7.70 -7.66 14.23
CA GLY A 47 -8.81 -8.11 15.07
C GLY A 47 -9.34 -7.04 16.01
N THR A 48 -8.46 -6.31 16.70
CA THR A 48 -8.82 -5.24 17.65
C THR A 48 -8.78 -3.84 17.04
N PHE A 49 -7.97 -3.65 16.01
CA PHE A 49 -7.85 -2.39 15.26
C PHE A 49 -7.45 -2.69 13.82
N CYS A 50 -7.71 -1.74 12.93
CA CYS A 50 -7.19 -1.76 11.57
C CYS A 50 -6.12 -0.70 11.40
N PHE A 51 -5.18 -0.95 10.50
CA PHE A 51 -4.08 -0.05 10.21
C PHE A 51 -3.75 -0.06 8.72
N ILE A 52 -3.09 0.99 8.25
CA ILE A 52 -2.55 1.04 6.90
C ILE A 52 -1.12 0.49 6.89
N LYS A 53 -0.81 -0.30 5.87
CA LYS A 53 0.52 -0.86 5.58
C LYS A 53 1.42 0.20 4.91
N MET A 54 1.45 1.40 5.48
CA MET A 54 2.24 2.54 5.03
C MET A 54 2.78 3.29 6.24
N PHE A 55 4.08 3.54 6.25
CA PHE A 55 4.77 4.22 7.34
C PHE A 55 5.79 5.21 6.78
N ALA A 56 6.07 6.24 7.56
CA ALA A 56 7.11 7.21 7.23
C ALA A 56 8.49 6.61 7.52
N MET A 57 9.44 6.87 6.63
CA MET A 57 10.83 6.48 6.82
C MET A 57 11.71 7.70 6.58
N ASN A 58 12.75 7.88 7.39
CA ASN A 58 13.77 8.90 7.16
C ASN A 58 14.81 8.35 6.17
N SER A 59 15.03 9.04 5.05
CA SER A 59 15.96 8.62 4.01
C SER A 59 17.39 9.15 4.19
N ALA A 60 17.70 9.84 5.29
CA ALA A 60 19.01 10.44 5.61
C ALA A 60 19.63 11.28 4.47
N GLY A 61 18.80 11.78 3.53
CA GLY A 61 19.19 12.67 2.44
C GLY A 61 19.50 12.00 1.09
N PHE A 62 19.90 10.73 1.07
CA PHE A 62 20.28 10.01 -0.17
C PHE A 62 19.37 8.83 -0.53
N GLY A 63 18.35 8.52 0.28
CA GLY A 63 17.42 7.41 0.01
C GLY A 63 16.21 7.80 -0.85
N PRO A 64 15.45 6.80 -1.32
CA PRO A 64 14.28 7.02 -2.16
C PRO A 64 13.21 7.82 -1.40
N GLN A 65 12.50 8.71 -2.11
CA GLN A 65 11.37 9.45 -1.53
C GLN A 65 10.20 8.52 -1.17
N TRP A 66 10.07 7.40 -1.88
CA TRP A 66 9.05 6.38 -1.68
C TRP A 66 9.63 4.98 -1.86
N ILE A 67 9.27 4.06 -0.98
CA ILE A 67 9.48 2.62 -1.18
C ILE A 67 8.12 2.00 -1.49
N LEU A 68 8.00 1.38 -2.66
CA LEU A 68 6.79 0.70 -3.09
C LEU A 68 6.82 -0.76 -2.61
N GLY A 69 6.41 -0.96 -1.35
CA GLY A 69 6.43 -2.26 -0.68
C GLY A 69 5.17 -3.12 -0.92
N ASP A 70 4.81 -3.90 0.10
CA ASP A 70 3.77 -4.93 0.01
C ASP A 70 2.44 -4.48 -0.61
N PRO A 71 1.86 -3.31 -0.26
CA PRO A 71 0.59 -2.89 -0.85
C PRO A 71 0.66 -2.76 -2.38
N PHE A 72 1.77 -2.22 -2.88
CA PHE A 72 1.95 -1.99 -4.31
C PHE A 72 2.30 -3.30 -5.03
N ILE A 73 3.25 -4.08 -4.48
CA ILE A 73 3.72 -5.34 -5.08
C ILE A 73 2.61 -6.42 -5.11
N ARG A 74 1.75 -6.49 -4.09
CA ARG A 74 0.60 -7.41 -4.09
C ARG A 74 -0.41 -7.08 -5.19
N GLN A 75 -0.62 -5.80 -5.47
CA GLN A 75 -1.61 -5.35 -6.44
C GLN A 75 -1.07 -5.28 -7.88
N PHE A 76 0.22 -5.00 -8.04
CA PHE A 76 0.85 -4.82 -9.34
C PHE A 76 2.08 -5.72 -9.49
N CYS A 77 2.08 -6.53 -10.55
CA CYS A 77 3.27 -7.23 -11.00
C CYS A 77 4.33 -6.21 -11.45
N ASN A 78 5.54 -6.34 -10.93
CA ASN A 78 6.68 -5.50 -11.26
C ASN A 78 7.52 -6.19 -12.35
N ILE A 79 7.66 -5.55 -13.51
CA ILE A 79 8.36 -6.09 -14.68
C ILE A 79 9.68 -5.34 -14.81
N TYR A 80 10.79 -6.04 -14.56
CA TYR A 80 12.13 -5.46 -14.63
C TYR A 80 12.76 -5.78 -15.99
N ASP A 81 12.73 -4.81 -16.90
CA ASP A 81 13.39 -4.91 -18.21
C ASP A 81 14.76 -4.24 -18.13
N VAL A 82 15.73 -4.99 -17.60
CA VAL A 82 17.10 -4.52 -17.34
C VAL A 82 17.81 -4.12 -18.64
N GLY A 83 17.60 -4.88 -19.73
CA GLY A 83 18.21 -4.61 -21.03
C GLY A 83 17.81 -3.24 -21.59
N ASN A 84 16.53 -2.88 -21.45
CA ASN A 84 16.02 -1.56 -21.85
C ASN A 84 16.00 -0.53 -20.72
N LYS A 85 16.59 -0.82 -19.56
CA LYS A 85 16.69 0.07 -18.40
C LYS A 85 15.34 0.67 -17.97
N ARG A 86 14.28 -0.14 -17.95
CA ARG A 86 12.93 0.31 -17.60
C ARG A 86 12.23 -0.66 -16.66
N ILE A 87 11.26 -0.13 -15.93
CA ILE A 87 10.32 -0.90 -15.12
C ILE A 87 8.92 -0.72 -15.68
N GLY A 88 8.14 -1.80 -15.68
CA GLY A 88 6.73 -1.80 -16.02
C GLY A 88 5.89 -2.31 -14.87
N PHE A 89 4.61 -1.92 -14.85
CA PHE A 89 3.65 -2.36 -13.86
C PHE A 89 2.39 -2.87 -14.57
N ALA A 90 1.89 -4.04 -14.14
CA ALA A 90 0.64 -4.61 -14.61
C ALA A 90 -0.20 -5.07 -13.42
N LYS A 91 -1.54 -5.03 -13.51
CA LYS A 91 -2.39 -5.57 -12.43
C LYS A 91 -2.07 -7.04 -12.18
N SER A 92 -1.96 -7.43 -10.91
CA SER A 92 -1.78 -8.82 -10.52
C SER A 92 -3.06 -9.62 -10.73
N LEU A 93 -2.92 -10.92 -10.96
CA LEU A 93 -4.05 -11.83 -11.05
C LEU A 93 -4.54 -12.16 -9.63
N LYS A 94 -5.71 -11.65 -9.24
CA LYS A 94 -6.37 -12.06 -7.98
C LYS A 94 -7.05 -13.41 -8.19
N ASN A 95 -6.42 -14.52 -7.77
CA ASN A 95 -7.07 -15.83 -7.76
C ASN A 95 -8.07 -15.90 -6.59
N ARG A 96 -9.34 -15.54 -6.83
CA ARG A 96 -10.42 -15.56 -5.81
C ARG A 96 -10.74 -16.95 -5.22
N ASN A 97 -10.12 -18.04 -5.72
CA ASN A 97 -10.40 -19.42 -5.31
C ASN A 97 -9.19 -20.13 -4.67
N SER A 98 -8.13 -19.41 -4.29
CA SER A 98 -7.00 -20.04 -3.62
C SER A 98 -7.31 -20.13 -2.13
N THR A 99 -7.86 -21.26 -1.68
CA THR A 99 -7.78 -21.71 -0.29
C THR A 99 -6.33 -22.12 0.02
N VAL A 100 -5.43 -21.15 -0.03
CA VAL A 100 -4.08 -21.28 0.51
C VAL A 100 -4.11 -20.45 1.78
N PHE A 101 -4.12 -21.18 2.90
CA PHE A 101 -4.20 -20.68 4.26
C PHE A 101 -3.13 -19.60 4.49
N ASP A 102 -3.59 -18.36 4.70
CA ASP A 102 -2.94 -17.44 5.64
C ASP A 102 -3.24 -17.91 7.07
#